data_AF-A0A386WKV9-F1
#
_entry.id   AF-A0A386WKV9-F1
#
_cell.length_a   1.000
_cell.length_b   1.000
_cell.length_c   1.000
_cell.angle_alpha   90.00
_cell.angle_beta   90.00
_cell.angle_gamma   90.00
#
_symmetry.space_group_name_H-M   'P 1'
#
loop_
_entity.id
_entity.type
_entity.pdbx_description
1 polymer ?
#
loop_
_entity_poly.entity_id
_entity_poly.type
_entity_poly.pdbx_seq_one_letter_code
_entity_poly.pdbx_strand_id
1 'polypeptide(L)'
;MDSIDRILGDIPLPPYVTAEDVTFAVRAITVHAPEQWPEGPRCRNDRAPHPCRLHRWGRRVLDLRGLTDRQIHTLVAEQTAPLR
;
A
#
# COMPACT_ATOMS: atom_id res chain seq x y z
N MET A 1 -18.38 -3.80 -11.52
CA MET A 1 -17.46 -4.70 -10.80
C MET A 1 -18.02 -4.83 -9.40
N ASP A 2 -18.52 -6.01 -9.04
CA ASP A 2 -19.21 -6.18 -7.77
C ASP A 2 -18.21 -6.09 -6.59
N SER A 3 -18.70 -5.79 -5.39
CA SER A 3 -17.89 -5.69 -4.17
C SER A 3 -17.13 -6.99 -3.91
N ILE A 4 -17.70 -8.13 -4.27
CA ILE A 4 -17.07 -9.45 -4.18
C ILE A 4 -15.83 -9.52 -5.08
N ASP A 5 -15.90 -9.09 -6.35
CA ASP A 5 -14.74 -9.07 -7.26
C ASP A 5 -13.62 -8.16 -6.75
N ARG A 6 -13.99 -7.03 -6.11
CA ARG A 6 -13.02 -6.12 -5.50
C ARG A 6 -12.29 -6.76 -4.31
N ILE A 7 -13.00 -7.59 -3.54
CA ILE A 7 -12.46 -8.30 -2.37
C ILE A 7 -11.65 -9.54 -2.81
N LEU A 8 -12.19 -10.38 -3.69
CA LEU A 8 -11.54 -11.59 -4.21
C LEU A 8 -10.36 -11.26 -5.15
N GLY A 9 -10.41 -10.09 -5.79
CA GLY A 9 -9.31 -9.57 -6.58
C GLY A 9 -8.16 -9.01 -5.73
N ASP A 10 -8.30 -8.84 -4.42
CA ASP A 10 -7.21 -8.36 -3.57
C ASP A 10 -6.26 -9.49 -3.15
N ILE A 11 -5.06 -9.12 -2.73
CA ILE A 11 -4.08 -10.07 -2.21
C ILE A 11 -4.57 -10.52 -0.80
N PRO A 12 -4.57 -11.83 -0.51
CA PRO A 12 -4.95 -12.32 0.82
C PRO A 12 -4.12 -11.67 1.93
N LEU A 13 -4.76 -11.47 3.09
CA LEU A 13 -4.06 -10.99 4.28
C LEU A 13 -3.46 -12.17 5.03
N PRO A 14 -2.28 -12.00 5.65
CA PRO A 14 -1.72 -13.03 6.51
C PRO A 14 -2.62 -13.24 7.75
N PRO A 15 -2.67 -14.48 8.30
CA PRO A 15 -3.51 -14.78 9.47
C PRO A 15 -3.08 -14.03 10.74
N TYR A 16 -1.81 -13.64 10.82
CA TYR A 16 -1.25 -12.74 11.82
C TYR A 16 -0.18 -11.87 11.14
N VAL A 17 -0.07 -10.61 11.55
CA VAL A 17 0.89 -9.66 10.96
C VAL A 17 2.22 -9.73 11.70
N THR A 18 3.30 -10.06 10.98
CA THR A 18 4.67 -10.06 11.48
C THR A 18 5.38 -8.73 11.23
N ALA A 19 6.58 -8.55 11.79
CA ALA A 19 7.41 -7.37 11.49
C ALA A 19 7.89 -7.34 10.02
N GLU A 20 8.08 -8.50 9.42
CA GLU A 20 8.43 -8.62 8.00
C GLU A 20 7.25 -8.20 7.12
N ASP A 21 6.02 -8.60 7.45
CA ASP A 21 4.81 -8.15 6.75
C ASP A 21 4.65 -6.63 6.79
N VAL A 22 4.94 -6.00 7.94
CA VAL A 22 4.95 -4.54 8.06
C VAL A 22 5.99 -3.93 7.11
N THR A 23 7.20 -4.51 7.05
CA THR A 23 8.26 -4.03 6.15
C THR A 23 7.83 -4.10 4.69
N PHE A 24 7.25 -5.22 4.27
CA PHE A 24 6.72 -5.37 2.91
C PHE A 24 5.52 -4.46 2.64
N ALA A 25 4.64 -4.26 3.62
CA ALA A 25 3.48 -3.39 3.49
C ALA A 25 3.88 -1.92 3.34
N VAL A 26 4.85 -1.43 4.12
CA VAL A 26 5.38 -0.08 3.94
C VAL A 26 6.07 0.05 2.58
N ARG A 27 6.85 -0.96 2.15
CA ARG A 27 7.45 -0.95 0.80
C ARG A 27 6.39 -0.93 -0.30
N ALA A 28 5.30 -1.70 -0.16
CA ALA A 28 4.20 -1.74 -1.12
C ALA A 28 3.55 -0.36 -1.28
N ILE A 29 3.24 0.34 -0.18
CA ILE A 29 2.63 1.68 -0.31
C ILE A 29 3.61 2.73 -0.83
N THR A 30 4.90 2.62 -0.51
CA THR A 30 5.96 3.53 -1.00
C THR A 30 6.21 3.36 -2.49
N VAL A 31 6.39 2.12 -2.96
CA VAL A 31 6.66 1.83 -4.37
C VAL A 31 5.42 2.10 -5.23
N HIS A 32 4.24 1.70 -4.73
CA HIS A 32 2.96 1.84 -5.43
C HIS A 32 2.21 3.13 -5.07
N ALA A 33 2.96 4.18 -4.74
CA ALA A 33 2.43 5.52 -4.49
C ALA A 33 1.63 6.05 -5.71
N PRO A 34 0.66 6.96 -5.49
CA PRO A 34 -0.03 7.62 -6.58
C PRO A 34 0.93 8.55 -7.34
N GLU A 35 0.75 8.60 -8.66
CA GLU A 35 1.34 9.59 -9.55
C GLU A 35 0.20 10.23 -10.36
N GLN A 36 0.28 11.54 -10.61
CA GLN A 36 -0.76 12.27 -11.33
C GLN A 36 -0.59 12.12 -12.84
N TRP A 37 -1.61 11.60 -13.51
CA TRP A 37 -1.65 11.42 -14.97
C TRP A 37 -2.83 12.22 -15.55
N PRO A 38 -2.86 12.48 -16.87
CA PRO A 38 -3.96 13.22 -17.50
C PRO A 38 -5.35 12.62 -17.23
N GLU A 39 -5.45 11.29 -17.16
CA GLU A 39 -6.68 10.54 -16.91
C GLU A 39 -7.04 10.35 -15.43
N GLY A 40 -6.19 10.84 -14.49
CA GLY A 40 -6.37 10.69 -13.06
C GLY A 40 -5.18 10.02 -12.35
N PRO A 41 -5.24 9.81 -11.03
CA PRO A 41 -4.15 9.22 -10.28
C PRO A 41 -3.95 7.74 -10.63
N ARG A 42 -2.73 7.38 -11.02
CA ARG A 42 -2.33 6.00 -11.31
C ARG A 42 -1.20 5.57 -10.39
N CYS A 43 -1.08 4.27 -10.18
CA CYS A 43 0.05 3.71 -9.45
C CYS A 43 1.33 3.98 -10.23
N ARG A 44 2.32 4.62 -9.62
CA ARG A 44 3.61 4.93 -10.24
C ARG A 44 4.31 3.68 -10.81
N ASN A 45 4.20 2.55 -10.11
CA ASN A 45 4.84 1.30 -10.52
C ASN A 45 4.00 0.50 -11.54
N ASP A 46 2.76 0.18 -11.19
CA ASP A 46 1.94 -0.75 -11.98
C ASP A 46 1.20 -0.07 -13.13
N ARG A 47 1.10 1.27 -13.10
CA ARG A 47 0.25 2.07 -13.99
C ARG A 47 -1.23 1.68 -13.93
N ALA A 48 -1.67 0.89 -12.95
CA ALA A 48 -3.09 0.64 -12.71
C ALA A 48 -3.75 1.89 -12.08
N PRO A 49 -5.08 2.05 -12.15
CA PRO A 49 -5.78 3.07 -11.36
C PRO A 49 -5.39 2.98 -9.88
N HIS A 50 -5.05 4.12 -9.28
CA HIS A 50 -4.66 4.16 -7.88
C HIS A 50 -5.90 4.26 -6.97
N PRO A 51 -5.98 3.50 -5.85
CA PRO A 51 -4.96 2.57 -5.34
C PRO A 51 -4.97 1.23 -6.06
N CYS A 52 -3.78 0.74 -6.47
CA CYS A 52 -3.64 -0.59 -7.07
C CYS A 52 -3.71 -1.72 -6.01
N ARG A 53 -3.71 -2.98 -6.47
CA ARG A 53 -3.83 -4.16 -5.59
C ARG A 53 -2.78 -4.20 -4.47
N LEU A 54 -1.51 -3.97 -4.80
CA LEU A 54 -0.41 -4.00 -3.82
C LEU A 54 -0.48 -2.82 -2.84
N HIS A 55 -0.86 -1.63 -3.31
CA HIS A 55 -1.08 -0.49 -2.42
C HIS A 55 -2.21 -0.76 -1.41
N ARG A 56 -3.35 -1.32 -1.87
CA ARG A 56 -4.47 -1.68 -1.00
C ARG A 56 -4.08 -2.77 0.00
N TRP A 57 -3.33 -3.78 -0.43
CA TRP A 57 -2.82 -4.82 0.46
C TRP A 57 -1.91 -4.24 1.55
N GLY A 58 -0.95 -3.40 1.18
CA GLY A 58 -0.05 -2.76 2.15
C GLY A 58 -0.83 -1.94 3.18
N ARG A 59 -1.81 -1.13 2.75
CA ARG A 59 -2.70 -0.40 3.67
C ARG A 59 -3.41 -1.34 4.65
N ARG A 60 -4.06 -2.40 4.15
CA ARG A 60 -4.79 -3.37 4.99
C ARG A 60 -3.90 -4.08 6.01
N VAL A 61 -2.65 -4.43 5.65
CA VAL A 61 -1.70 -5.05 6.59
C VAL A 61 -1.30 -4.08 7.71
N LEU A 62 -1.04 -2.80 7.39
CA LEU A 62 -0.70 -1.79 8.40
C LEU A 62 -1.89 -1.46 9.30
N ASP A 63 -3.10 -1.43 8.73
CA ASP A 63 -4.35 -1.24 9.49
C ASP A 63 -4.57 -2.41 10.47
N LEU A 64 -4.37 -3.67 10.04
CA LEU A 64 -4.45 -4.84 10.91
C LEU A 64 -3.45 -4.81 12.07
N ARG A 65 -2.28 -4.19 11.87
CA ARG A 65 -1.27 -4.03 12.91
C ARG A 65 -1.60 -2.90 13.89
N GLY A 66 -2.63 -2.09 13.58
CA GLY A 66 -3.11 -0.98 14.39
C GLY A 66 -2.35 0.32 14.18
N LEU A 67 -1.68 0.50 13.03
CA LEU A 67 -0.98 1.74 12.74
C LEU A 67 -1.96 2.84 12.33
N THR A 68 -1.74 4.04 12.86
CA THR A 68 -2.46 5.25 12.45
C THR A 68 -1.91 5.80 11.13
N ASP A 69 -2.71 6.57 10.40
CA ASP A 69 -2.25 7.24 9.18
C ASP A 69 -0.99 8.08 9.40
N ARG A 70 -0.88 8.74 10.56
CA ARG A 70 0.32 9.51 10.93
C ARG A 70 1.56 8.61 11.02
N GLN A 71 1.46 7.46 11.67
CA GLN A 71 2.57 6.51 11.78
C GLN A 71 2.95 5.94 10.41
N ILE A 72 1.95 5.63 9.57
CA ILE A 72 2.18 5.16 8.20
C ILE A 72 2.92 6.23 7.39
N HIS A 73 2.48 7.49 7.46
CA HIS A 73 3.16 8.61 6.78
C HIS A 73 4.61 8.79 7.25
N THR A 74 4.88 8.67 8.55
CA THR A 74 6.25 8.71 9.08
C THR A 74 7.12 7.60 8.50
N LEU A 75 6.64 6.35 8.52
CA LEU A 75 7.39 5.20 7.99
C LEU A 75 7.66 5.31 6.48
N VAL A 76 6.70 5.82 5.71
CA VAL A 76 6.90 6.06 4.27
C VAL A 76 7.95 7.15 4.03
N ALA A 77 7.88 8.25 4.79
CA ALA A 77 8.85 9.34 4.68
C ALA A 77 10.27 8.84 4.96
N GLU A 78 10.46 8.01 5.98
CA GLU A 78 11.74 7.39 6.34
C GLU A 78 12.29 6.51 5.20
N GLN A 79 11.45 5.75 4.49
CA GLN A 79 11.90 4.92 3.35
C GLN A 79 12.29 5.75 2.12
N THR A 80 11.70 6.93 1.94
CA THR A 80 11.99 7.80 0.79
C THR A 80 13.12 8.79 1.04
N ALA A 81 13.59 8.91 2.29
CA ALA A 81 14.69 9.79 2.63
C ALA A 81 15.99 9.28 1.96
N PRO A 82 16.81 10.16 1.38
CA PRO A 82 18.13 9.77 0.88
C PRO A 82 18.93 9.13 2.02
N LEU A 83 19.63 8.03 1.73
CA LEU A 83 20.65 7.51 2.65
C LEU A 83 21.66 8.63 2.90
N ARG A 84 21.87 8.98 4.18
CA ARG A 84 22.90 9.95 4.59
C ARG A 84 24.29 9.37 4.43
#